data_AF-A0A6L7MUS5-F1
#
_entry.id   AF-A0A6L7MUS5-F1
#
_cell.length_a   1.000
_cell.length_b   1.000
_cell.length_c   1.000
_cell.angle_alpha   90.00
_cell.angle_beta   90.00
_cell.angle_gamma   90.00
#
_symmetry.space_group_name_H-M   'P 1'
#
loop_
_entity.id
_entity.type
_entity.pdbx_description
1 polymer ?
#
loop_
_entity_poly.entity_id
_entity_poly.type
_entity_poly.pdbx_seq_one_letter_code
_entity_poly.pdbx_strand_id
1 'polypeptide(L)'
;MPVEIFMVVGFLLAAYSVVANDSIQTLGTFLSSNSHRPWWVLWMFGSSILLVVLLYGWFVNDGDAAYGRLDAFPLPPGGVSWIHVIPPLALLVLTRLGVPVSTTFLVLTLFAVTGGAPGNLGSMLIKSALGYVVAFTTAIILFLLVFKRLSEYFHRTREAQIPSYWVVLQWASTGFLWSQWLIQDLANIFVYLPREVPGSWLLFGILALVAMQGYIFYQFGGEIQKIVTSKTDTTDIRAATIIDFIYGMVLLVFKEASDMPMSTTWVFLGILAGREFALSTFLADTDARATTRKVLSDAGKAFAGLVVSIVLAFGMPWLAQTLFG
;
A
#
# COMPACT_ATOMS: atom_id res chain seq x y z
N MET A 1 -31.70 -2.94 -0.95
CA MET A 1 -31.57 -2.26 0.36
C MET A 1 -30.49 -2.86 1.26
N PRO A 2 -30.47 -4.16 1.66
CA PRO A 2 -29.40 -4.67 2.54
C PRO A 2 -28.02 -4.73 1.88
N VAL A 3 -27.97 -5.11 0.59
CA VAL A 3 -26.72 -5.25 -0.19
C VAL A 3 -25.99 -3.91 -0.32
N GLU A 4 -26.71 -2.83 -0.62
CA GLU A 4 -26.13 -1.49 -0.75
C GLU A 4 -25.54 -0.98 0.57
N ILE A 5 -26.14 -1.32 1.71
CA ILE A 5 -25.59 -0.96 3.02
C ILE A 5 -24.23 -1.63 3.23
N PHE A 6 -24.09 -2.92 2.91
CA PHE A 6 -22.81 -3.62 3.04
C PHE A 6 -21.77 -3.13 2.04
N MET A 7 -22.19 -2.72 0.84
CA MET A 7 -21.29 -2.06 -0.13
C MET A 7 -20.76 -0.74 0.43
N VAL A 8 -21.63 0.15 0.93
CA VAL A 8 -21.23 1.44 1.51
C VAL A 8 -20.34 1.25 2.73
N VAL A 9 -20.75 0.40 3.67
CA VAL A 9 -20.00 0.16 4.91
C VAL A 9 -18.66 -0.52 4.61
N GLY A 10 -18.66 -1.53 3.75
CA GLY A 10 -17.45 -2.20 3.31
C GLY A 10 -16.49 -1.27 2.59
N PHE A 11 -17.00 -0.45 1.65
CA PHE A 11 -16.22 0.56 0.94
C PHE A 11 -15.61 1.59 1.90
N LEU A 12 -16.39 2.15 2.82
CA LEU A 12 -15.87 3.16 3.77
C LEU A 12 -14.82 2.57 4.72
N LEU A 13 -15.05 1.35 5.23
CA LEU A 13 -14.07 0.68 6.07
C LEU A 13 -12.82 0.30 5.30
N ALA A 14 -12.94 -0.18 4.07
CA ALA A 14 -11.80 -0.49 3.20
C ALA A 14 -11.02 0.77 2.85
N ALA A 15 -11.70 1.85 2.45
CA ALA A 15 -11.09 3.14 2.15
C ALA A 15 -10.26 3.65 3.33
N TYR A 16 -10.79 3.60 4.56
CA TYR A 16 -10.03 4.04 5.73
C TYR A 16 -8.89 3.06 6.07
N SER A 17 -9.18 1.77 6.20
CA SER A 17 -8.22 0.78 6.70
C SER A 17 -7.08 0.51 5.73
N VAL A 18 -7.36 0.41 4.43
CA VAL A 18 -6.34 0.19 3.40
C VAL A 18 -5.44 1.41 3.26
N VAL A 19 -6.03 2.62 3.11
CA VAL A 19 -5.24 3.85 3.01
C VAL A 19 -4.44 4.09 4.29
N ALA A 20 -5.03 3.89 5.48
CA ALA A 20 -4.29 4.06 6.73
C ALA A 20 -3.13 3.05 6.85
N ASN A 21 -3.36 1.77 6.58
CA ASN A 21 -2.33 0.72 6.68
C ASN A 21 -1.15 0.96 5.73
N ASP A 22 -1.44 1.31 4.47
CA ASP A 22 -0.43 1.40 3.42
C ASP A 22 0.10 2.83 3.24
N SER A 23 -0.53 3.84 3.85
CA SER A 23 0.02 5.20 3.94
C SER A 23 1.37 5.23 4.64
N ILE A 24 1.65 4.28 5.56
CA ILE A 24 2.99 4.07 6.17
C ILE A 24 4.06 3.97 5.08
N GLN A 25 3.77 3.18 4.04
CA GLN A 25 4.72 2.74 3.04
C GLN A 25 4.87 3.75 1.89
N THR A 26 3.86 4.62 1.71
CA THR A 26 3.76 5.53 0.55
C THR A 26 3.81 7.00 0.91
N LEU A 27 3.06 7.43 1.92
CA LEU A 27 2.93 8.83 2.32
C LEU A 27 3.67 9.12 3.63
N GLY A 28 4.10 8.10 4.38
CA GLY A 28 4.74 8.27 5.69
C GLY A 28 6.06 9.05 5.62
N THR A 29 6.89 8.77 4.61
CA THR A 29 8.15 9.50 4.34
C THR A 29 7.89 10.97 3.97
N PHE A 30 6.86 11.22 3.17
CA PHE A 30 6.41 12.56 2.80
C PHE A 30 5.89 13.36 3.99
N LEU A 31 5.01 12.77 4.81
CA LEU A 31 4.47 13.40 6.01
C LEU A 31 5.58 13.70 7.04
N SER A 32 6.54 12.78 7.21
CA SER A 32 7.67 12.96 8.12
C SER A 32 8.58 14.12 7.69
N SER A 33 9.07 14.07 6.45
CA SER A 33 10.02 15.04 5.90
C SER A 33 9.40 16.43 5.65
N ASN A 34 8.07 16.53 5.55
CA ASN A 34 7.34 17.77 5.35
C ASN A 34 6.47 18.18 6.55
N SER A 35 6.69 17.61 7.73
CA SER A 35 5.92 17.88 8.96
C SER A 35 5.92 19.34 9.41
N HIS A 36 6.91 20.13 8.98
CA HIS A 36 6.98 21.58 9.20
C HIS A 36 5.94 22.37 8.37
N ARG A 37 5.28 21.74 7.40
CA ARG A 37 4.28 22.37 6.53
C ARG A 37 2.88 22.15 7.05
N PRO A 38 1.95 23.07 6.77
CA PRO A 38 0.56 22.88 7.15
C PRO A 38 -0.02 21.61 6.51
N TRP A 39 -0.72 20.80 7.30
CA TRP A 39 -1.29 19.52 6.86
C TRP A 39 -2.19 19.66 5.63
N TRP A 40 -2.92 20.78 5.49
CA TRP A 40 -3.82 21.02 4.38
C TRP A 40 -3.09 21.18 3.04
N VAL A 41 -1.84 21.67 3.04
CA VAL A 41 -1.02 21.75 1.82
C VAL A 41 -0.64 20.35 1.36
N LEU A 42 -0.18 19.53 2.30
CA LEU A 42 0.19 18.13 2.06
C LEU A 42 -1.03 17.33 1.57
N TRP A 43 -2.18 17.57 2.20
CA TRP A 43 -3.45 16.93 1.86
C TRP A 43 -3.91 17.31 0.46
N MET A 44 -3.94 18.60 0.11
CA MET A 44 -4.32 19.04 -1.24
C MET A 44 -3.42 18.42 -2.31
N PHE A 45 -2.11 18.33 -2.05
CA PHE A 45 -1.18 17.65 -2.96
C PHE A 45 -1.56 16.17 -3.13
N GLY A 46 -1.66 15.40 -2.05
CA GLY A 46 -2.01 13.98 -2.10
C GLY A 46 -3.40 13.69 -2.70
N SER A 47 -4.39 14.52 -2.38
CA SER A 47 -5.76 14.40 -2.88
C SER A 47 -5.90 14.82 -4.33
N SER A 48 -5.10 15.78 -4.82
CA SER A 48 -5.09 16.14 -6.24
C SER A 48 -4.63 14.96 -7.10
N ILE A 49 -3.59 14.23 -6.66
CA ILE A 49 -3.12 13.03 -7.34
C ILE A 49 -4.18 11.93 -7.26
N LEU A 50 -4.78 11.71 -6.09
CA LEU A 50 -5.86 10.74 -5.93
C LEU A 50 -7.02 11.00 -6.89
N LEU A 51 -7.44 12.27 -7.01
CA LEU A 51 -8.50 12.68 -7.92
C LEU A 51 -8.12 12.41 -9.38
N VAL A 52 -6.91 12.81 -9.80
CA VAL A 52 -6.43 12.62 -11.17
C VAL A 52 -6.35 11.13 -11.52
N VAL A 53 -5.79 10.31 -10.65
CA VAL A 53 -5.67 8.85 -10.85
C VAL A 53 -7.07 8.23 -10.95
N LEU A 54 -7.98 8.51 -10.01
CA LEU A 54 -9.33 7.95 -10.06
C LEU A 54 -10.11 8.34 -11.31
N LEU A 55 -10.11 9.64 -11.65
CA LEU A 55 -10.83 10.12 -12.82
C LEU A 55 -10.21 9.55 -14.10
N TYR A 56 -8.89 9.56 -14.23
CA TYR A 56 -8.21 9.01 -15.40
C TYR A 56 -8.50 7.51 -15.56
N GLY A 57 -8.39 6.73 -14.48
CA GLY A 57 -8.71 5.30 -14.49
C GLY A 57 -10.15 5.06 -14.94
N TRP A 58 -11.11 5.74 -14.30
CA TRP A 58 -12.52 5.60 -14.62
C TRP A 58 -12.86 5.99 -16.08
N PHE A 59 -12.30 7.09 -16.59
CA PHE A 59 -12.56 7.55 -17.96
C PHE A 59 -11.93 6.66 -19.03
N VAL A 60 -10.72 6.13 -18.79
CA VAL A 60 -9.98 5.35 -19.81
C VAL A 60 -10.41 3.88 -19.83
N ASN A 61 -10.94 3.36 -18.72
CA ASN A 61 -11.37 1.97 -18.60
C ASN A 61 -12.90 1.84 -18.53
N ASP A 62 -13.63 2.67 -19.29
CA ASP A 62 -15.09 2.58 -19.47
C ASP A 62 -15.91 2.44 -18.16
N GLY A 63 -15.51 3.17 -17.12
CA GLY A 63 -16.19 3.17 -15.83
C GLY A 63 -15.53 2.33 -14.74
N ASP A 64 -14.38 1.69 -15.01
CA ASP A 64 -13.59 0.98 -13.99
C ASP A 64 -12.49 1.87 -13.38
N ALA A 65 -12.63 2.15 -12.08
CA ALA A 65 -11.63 2.90 -11.31
C ALA A 65 -10.45 2.04 -10.80
N ALA A 66 -10.51 0.72 -10.97
CA ALA A 66 -9.49 -0.23 -10.52
C ALA A 66 -8.51 -0.67 -11.63
N TYR A 67 -8.57 -0.05 -12.82
CA TYR A 67 -7.62 -0.30 -13.92
C TYR A 67 -7.54 -1.78 -14.35
N GLY A 68 -8.69 -2.42 -14.57
CA GLY A 68 -8.82 -3.82 -15.02
C GLY A 68 -8.52 -4.87 -13.94
N ARG A 69 -8.07 -4.45 -12.76
CA ARG A 69 -7.62 -5.38 -11.70
C ARG A 69 -8.72 -6.23 -11.12
N LEU A 70 -9.97 -5.75 -11.23
CA LEU A 70 -11.14 -6.43 -10.70
C LEU A 70 -11.77 -7.40 -11.71
N ASP A 71 -11.27 -7.48 -12.94
CA ASP A 71 -11.75 -8.41 -13.97
C ASP A 71 -11.57 -9.86 -13.54
N ALA A 72 -10.48 -10.15 -12.83
CA ALA A 72 -10.24 -11.46 -12.24
C ALA A 72 -11.19 -11.76 -11.07
N PHE A 73 -11.77 -10.75 -10.41
CA PHE A 73 -12.55 -10.89 -9.17
C PHE A 73 -14.04 -10.63 -9.44
N PRO A 74 -14.81 -11.64 -9.87
CA PRO A 74 -16.24 -11.49 -10.08
C PRO A 74 -16.96 -11.08 -8.78
N LEU A 75 -18.03 -10.31 -8.93
CA LEU A 75 -18.92 -10.01 -7.81
C LEU A 75 -19.61 -11.30 -7.33
N PRO A 76 -19.77 -11.49 -6.00
CA PRO A 76 -20.49 -12.65 -5.48
C PRO A 76 -21.92 -12.69 -6.04
N PRO A 77 -22.49 -13.88 -6.36
CA PRO A 77 -23.84 -13.99 -6.94
C PRO A 77 -24.94 -13.34 -6.10
N GLY A 78 -24.79 -13.34 -4.77
CA GLY A 78 -25.70 -12.68 -3.82
C GLY A 78 -25.38 -11.22 -3.52
N GLY A 79 -24.41 -10.63 -4.23
CA GLY A 79 -23.84 -9.32 -3.95
C GLY A 79 -22.96 -9.28 -2.71
N VAL A 80 -22.52 -8.07 -2.34
CA VAL A 80 -21.75 -7.85 -1.11
C VAL A 80 -22.65 -8.08 0.11
N SER A 81 -22.19 -8.92 1.02
CA SER A 81 -22.87 -9.28 2.27
C SER A 81 -22.00 -8.98 3.49
N TRP A 82 -22.56 -9.13 4.69
CA TRP A 82 -21.90 -8.83 5.97
C TRP A 82 -20.52 -9.48 6.15
N ILE A 83 -20.28 -10.68 5.58
CA ILE A 83 -18.97 -11.35 5.66
C ILE A 83 -17.86 -10.52 5.00
N HIS A 84 -18.21 -9.75 3.97
CA HIS A 84 -17.26 -8.92 3.23
C HIS A 84 -16.83 -7.69 4.03
N VAL A 85 -17.60 -7.28 5.05
CA VAL A 85 -17.25 -6.17 5.93
C VAL A 85 -16.18 -6.57 6.98
N ILE A 86 -16.01 -7.87 7.23
CA ILE A 86 -15.10 -8.36 8.27
C ILE A 86 -13.62 -8.13 7.93
N PRO A 87 -13.12 -8.41 6.70
CA PRO A 87 -11.74 -8.12 6.34
C PRO A 87 -11.26 -6.68 6.62
N PRO A 88 -11.95 -5.61 6.15
CA PRO A 88 -11.49 -4.25 6.42
C PRO A 88 -11.65 -3.86 7.91
N LEU A 89 -12.61 -4.46 8.63
CA LEU A 89 -12.71 -4.28 10.08
C LEU A 89 -11.54 -4.94 10.82
N ALA A 90 -11.18 -6.16 10.45
CA ALA A 90 -10.02 -6.86 10.99
C ALA A 90 -8.73 -6.10 10.68
N LEU A 91 -8.60 -5.56 9.47
CA LEU A 91 -7.48 -4.71 9.08
C LEU A 91 -7.37 -3.49 10.00
N LEU A 92 -8.47 -2.77 10.25
CA LEU A 92 -8.48 -1.62 11.14
C LEU A 92 -7.96 -1.96 12.55
N VAL A 93 -8.33 -3.12 13.08
CA VAL A 93 -7.82 -3.60 14.38
C VAL A 93 -6.33 -3.92 14.30
N LEU A 94 -5.90 -4.68 13.29
CA LEU A 94 -4.51 -5.09 13.10
C LEU A 94 -3.57 -3.90 12.88
N THR A 95 -4.01 -2.89 12.11
CA THR A 95 -3.27 -1.65 11.89
C THR A 95 -3.09 -0.88 13.19
N ARG A 96 -4.10 -0.84 14.08
CA ARG A 96 -3.96 -0.22 15.41
C ARG A 96 -2.98 -0.98 16.33
N LEU A 97 -2.84 -2.28 16.14
CA LEU A 97 -1.85 -3.10 16.83
C LEU A 97 -0.45 -3.01 16.21
N GLY A 98 -0.29 -2.28 15.10
CA GLY A 98 0.99 -2.11 14.40
C GLY A 98 1.48 -3.37 13.68
N VAL A 99 0.59 -4.33 13.40
CA VAL A 99 0.93 -5.54 12.65
C VAL A 99 0.85 -5.25 11.15
N PRO A 100 1.94 -5.39 10.38
CA PRO A 100 1.88 -5.22 8.94
C PRO A 100 1.14 -6.41 8.32
N VAL A 101 -0.05 -6.16 7.78
CA VAL A 101 -0.88 -7.17 7.12
C VAL A 101 -1.08 -6.76 5.66
N SER A 102 -1.07 -7.74 4.77
CA SER A 102 -1.41 -7.47 3.38
C SER A 102 -2.90 -7.23 3.24
N THR A 103 -3.23 -5.98 2.96
CA THR A 103 -4.57 -5.50 2.60
C THR A 103 -5.17 -6.30 1.44
N THR A 104 -4.38 -6.48 0.37
CA THR A 104 -4.79 -7.25 -0.83
C THR A 104 -5.22 -8.67 -0.51
N PHE A 105 -4.42 -9.43 0.24
CA PHE A 105 -4.78 -10.81 0.59
C PHE A 105 -5.97 -10.88 1.54
N LEU A 106 -6.07 -9.96 2.50
CA LEU A 106 -7.17 -9.98 3.47
C LEU A 106 -8.52 -9.71 2.80
N VAL A 107 -8.57 -8.71 1.90
CA VAL A 107 -9.81 -8.30 1.24
C VAL A 107 -10.10 -9.16 0.00
N LEU A 108 -9.20 -9.21 -0.98
CA LEU A 108 -9.50 -9.80 -2.29
C LEU A 108 -9.59 -11.32 -2.25
N THR A 109 -8.95 -11.99 -1.30
CA THR A 109 -9.09 -13.46 -1.17
C THR A 109 -10.52 -13.83 -0.82
N LEU A 110 -11.18 -13.08 0.06
CA LEU A 110 -12.57 -13.36 0.41
C LEU A 110 -13.48 -13.19 -0.82
N PHE A 111 -13.31 -12.09 -1.58
CA PHE A 111 -14.04 -11.86 -2.83
C PHE A 111 -13.74 -12.91 -3.91
N ALA A 112 -12.50 -13.40 -4.01
CA ALA A 112 -12.14 -14.48 -4.92
C ALA A 112 -12.86 -15.78 -4.55
N VAL A 113 -12.92 -16.12 -3.26
CA VAL A 113 -13.60 -17.32 -2.77
C VAL A 113 -15.11 -17.22 -2.96
N THR A 114 -15.73 -16.10 -2.55
CA THR A 114 -17.19 -15.91 -2.63
C THR A 114 -17.68 -15.65 -4.05
N GLY A 115 -16.83 -15.11 -4.92
CA GLY A 115 -17.08 -14.89 -6.34
C GLY A 115 -16.88 -16.14 -7.22
N GLY A 116 -16.37 -17.25 -6.66
CA GLY A 116 -16.16 -18.49 -7.41
C GLY A 116 -14.84 -18.56 -8.21
N ALA A 117 -13.87 -17.70 -7.90
CA ALA A 117 -12.53 -17.68 -8.50
C ALA A 117 -11.41 -17.93 -7.47
N PRO A 118 -11.46 -18.97 -6.61
CA PRO A 118 -10.47 -19.20 -5.56
C PRO A 118 -9.04 -19.41 -6.10
N GLY A 119 -8.90 -19.83 -7.36
CA GLY A 119 -7.60 -19.99 -8.02
C GLY A 119 -6.78 -18.69 -8.11
N ASN A 120 -7.45 -17.53 -8.09
CA ASN A 120 -6.77 -16.23 -8.13
C ASN A 120 -5.85 -16.01 -6.94
N LEU A 121 -6.15 -16.60 -5.78
CA LEU A 121 -5.27 -16.55 -4.61
C LEU A 121 -3.87 -17.08 -4.95
N GLY A 122 -3.78 -18.20 -5.67
CA GLY A 122 -2.50 -18.78 -6.09
C GLY A 122 -1.72 -17.81 -6.98
N SER A 123 -2.40 -17.18 -7.94
CA SER A 123 -1.80 -16.16 -8.82
C SER A 123 -1.33 -14.92 -8.05
N MET A 124 -2.11 -14.45 -7.07
CA MET A 124 -1.73 -13.33 -6.20
C MET A 124 -0.52 -13.67 -5.32
N LEU A 125 -0.46 -14.90 -4.79
CA LEU A 125 0.68 -15.40 -3.99
C LEU A 125 1.96 -15.43 -4.81
N ILE A 126 1.92 -16.04 -6.00
CA ILE A 126 3.06 -16.10 -6.92
C ILE A 126 3.53 -14.69 -7.28
N LYS A 127 2.60 -13.79 -7.65
CA LYS A 127 2.94 -12.41 -8.01
C LYS A 127 3.49 -11.61 -6.85
N SER A 128 2.98 -11.80 -5.63
CA SER A 128 3.51 -11.12 -4.44
C SER A 128 4.91 -11.65 -4.07
N ALA A 129 5.17 -12.94 -4.24
CA ALA A 129 6.50 -13.54 -4.04
C ALA A 129 7.52 -13.05 -5.09
N LEU A 130 7.13 -13.03 -6.37
CA LEU A 130 7.94 -12.42 -7.43
C LEU A 130 8.16 -10.91 -7.16
N GLY A 131 7.10 -10.23 -6.72
CA GLY A 131 7.08 -8.89 -6.13
C GLY A 131 8.24 -8.66 -5.19
N TYR A 132 8.26 -9.45 -4.12
CA TYR A 132 9.31 -9.42 -3.10
C TYR A 132 10.70 -9.62 -3.69
N VAL A 133 10.90 -10.67 -4.52
CA VAL A 133 12.24 -11.01 -5.07
C VAL A 133 12.75 -9.90 -5.98
N VAL A 134 11.94 -9.43 -6.92
CA VAL A 134 12.32 -8.34 -7.83
C VAL A 134 12.60 -7.06 -7.05
N ALA A 135 11.75 -6.73 -6.08
CA ALA A 135 11.93 -5.56 -5.23
C ALA A 135 13.23 -5.64 -4.42
N PHE A 136 13.51 -6.78 -3.81
CA PHE A 136 14.71 -7.06 -3.04
C PHE A 136 15.97 -6.93 -3.89
N THR A 137 16.03 -7.62 -5.03
CA THR A 137 17.20 -7.59 -5.92
C THR A 137 17.40 -6.20 -6.52
N THR A 138 16.33 -5.54 -6.96
CA THR A 138 16.39 -4.19 -7.52
C THR A 138 16.85 -3.19 -6.48
N ALA A 139 16.31 -3.26 -5.26
CA ALA A 139 16.75 -2.41 -4.15
C ALA A 139 18.22 -2.64 -3.84
N ILE A 140 18.71 -3.88 -3.74
CA ILE A 140 20.15 -4.13 -3.55
C ILE A 140 20.97 -3.46 -4.63
N ILE A 141 20.65 -3.69 -5.91
CA ILE A 141 21.43 -3.14 -7.03
C ILE A 141 21.44 -1.61 -6.97
N LEU A 142 20.26 -0.99 -6.86
CA LEU A 142 20.13 0.46 -6.86
C LEU A 142 20.77 1.09 -5.62
N PHE A 143 20.56 0.52 -4.43
CA PHE A 143 21.24 1.01 -3.24
C PHE A 143 22.75 0.81 -3.36
N LEU A 144 23.29 -0.31 -3.82
CA LEU A 144 24.73 -0.47 -3.99
C LEU A 144 25.33 0.56 -4.97
N LEU A 145 24.66 0.82 -6.10
CA LEU A 145 25.12 1.77 -7.12
C LEU A 145 25.12 3.21 -6.62
N VAL A 146 24.10 3.60 -5.87
CA VAL A 146 23.90 5.00 -5.47
C VAL A 146 24.44 5.28 -4.05
N PHE A 147 24.52 4.26 -3.18
CA PHE A 147 24.82 4.42 -1.75
C PHE A 147 26.17 5.06 -1.47
N LYS A 148 27.24 4.63 -2.13
CA LYS A 148 28.57 5.23 -1.91
C LYS A 148 28.55 6.74 -2.21
N ARG A 149 28.02 7.11 -3.38
CA ARG A 149 27.92 8.52 -3.82
C ARG A 149 26.99 9.33 -2.91
N LEU A 150 25.88 8.74 -2.49
CA LEU A 150 24.93 9.37 -1.58
C LEU A 150 25.49 9.56 -0.19
N SER A 151 26.15 8.56 0.36
CA SER A 151 26.72 8.63 1.70
C SER A 151 27.82 9.69 1.76
N GLU A 152 28.70 9.75 0.76
CA GLU A 152 29.71 10.81 0.63
C GLU A 152 29.05 12.19 0.48
N TYR A 153 28.03 12.32 -0.35
CA TYR A 153 27.29 13.56 -0.54
C TYR A 153 26.56 14.01 0.73
N PHE A 154 25.85 13.09 1.41
CA PHE A 154 25.09 13.37 2.64
C PHE A 154 26.01 13.75 3.79
N HIS A 155 27.15 13.08 3.94
CA HIS A 155 28.17 13.47 4.92
C HIS A 155 28.70 14.88 4.63
N ARG A 156 29.06 15.16 3.37
CA ARG A 156 29.61 16.48 2.98
C ARG A 156 28.62 17.62 3.14
N THR A 157 27.33 17.35 3.02
CA THR A 157 26.26 18.36 3.02
C THR A 157 25.36 18.28 4.23
N ARG A 158 25.78 17.55 5.29
CA ARG A 158 24.98 17.36 6.51
C ARG A 158 24.65 18.67 7.22
N GLU A 159 25.57 19.61 7.21
CA GLU A 159 25.43 20.93 7.83
C GLU A 159 24.97 22.02 6.85
N ALA A 160 24.89 21.69 5.56
CA ALA A 160 24.47 22.63 4.53
C ALA A 160 22.94 22.74 4.50
N GLN A 161 22.44 23.93 4.17
CA GLN A 161 21.01 24.09 3.88
C GLN A 161 20.62 23.20 2.71
N ILE A 162 19.53 22.44 2.87
CA ILE A 162 19.04 21.55 1.83
C ILE A 162 18.55 22.40 0.65
N PRO A 163 19.11 22.22 -0.56
CA PRO A 163 18.66 22.95 -1.74
C PRO A 163 17.17 22.75 -2.05
N SER A 164 16.51 23.78 -2.55
CA SER A 164 15.07 23.76 -2.87
C SER A 164 14.67 22.71 -3.91
N TYR A 165 15.58 22.33 -4.82
CA TYR A 165 15.30 21.29 -5.80
C TYR A 165 15.03 19.93 -5.16
N TRP A 166 15.60 19.62 -3.99
CA TRP A 166 15.30 18.39 -3.27
C TRP A 166 13.86 18.34 -2.76
N VAL A 167 13.26 19.50 -2.47
CA VAL A 167 11.84 19.57 -2.14
C VAL A 167 10.99 19.17 -3.35
N VAL A 168 11.30 19.73 -4.52
CA VAL A 168 10.57 19.40 -5.76
C VAL A 168 10.75 17.93 -6.13
N LEU A 169 11.98 17.40 -6.06
CA LEU A 169 12.25 16.00 -6.35
C LEU A 169 11.53 15.07 -5.39
N GLN A 170 11.50 15.37 -4.10
CA GLN A 170 10.82 14.54 -3.12
C GLN A 170 9.31 14.54 -3.33
N TRP A 171 8.72 15.71 -3.63
CA TRP A 171 7.29 15.80 -3.92
C TRP A 171 6.94 15.05 -5.19
N ALA A 172 7.76 15.18 -6.24
CA ALA A 172 7.58 14.44 -7.48
C ALA A 172 7.71 12.92 -7.27
N SER A 173 8.70 12.46 -6.50
CA SER A 173 8.88 11.03 -6.20
C SER A 173 7.76 10.47 -5.34
N THR A 174 7.28 11.21 -4.33
CA THR A 174 6.10 10.82 -3.56
C THR A 174 4.87 10.78 -4.45
N GLY A 175 4.66 11.79 -5.30
CA GLY A 175 3.51 11.82 -6.19
C GLY A 175 3.50 10.66 -7.18
N PHE A 176 4.68 10.31 -7.70
CA PHE A 176 4.87 9.11 -8.51
C PHE A 176 4.54 7.84 -7.71
N LEU A 177 5.18 7.60 -6.56
CA LEU A 177 4.89 6.45 -5.71
C LEU A 177 3.41 6.33 -5.36
N TRP A 178 2.81 7.44 -4.91
CA TRP A 178 1.41 7.50 -4.53
C TRP A 178 0.48 7.15 -5.69
N SER A 179 0.76 7.65 -6.90
CA SER A 179 0.01 7.27 -8.09
C SER A 179 0.12 5.79 -8.43
N GLN A 180 1.33 5.21 -8.33
CA GLN A 180 1.53 3.79 -8.64
C GLN A 180 0.87 2.89 -7.60
N TRP A 181 0.92 3.27 -6.32
CA TRP A 181 0.22 2.56 -5.27
C TRP A 181 -1.30 2.63 -5.47
N LEU A 182 -1.86 3.81 -5.76
CA LEU A 182 -3.30 3.95 -6.01
C LEU A 182 -3.75 3.03 -7.15
N ILE A 183 -3.04 3.01 -8.27
CA ILE A 183 -3.37 2.13 -9.40
C ILE A 183 -3.41 0.65 -8.97
N GLN A 184 -2.51 0.22 -8.08
CA GLN A 184 -2.44 -1.16 -7.60
C GLN A 184 -3.51 -1.50 -6.56
N ASP A 185 -3.69 -0.63 -5.57
CA ASP A 185 -4.44 -0.91 -4.35
C ASP A 185 -5.88 -0.37 -4.38
N LEU A 186 -6.26 0.46 -5.35
CA LEU A 186 -7.66 0.87 -5.52
C LEU A 186 -8.59 -0.32 -5.70
N ALA A 187 -8.12 -1.43 -6.27
CA ALA A 187 -8.86 -2.68 -6.34
C ALA A 187 -9.36 -3.16 -4.96
N ASN A 188 -8.55 -3.00 -3.89
CA ASN A 188 -8.90 -3.42 -2.54
C ASN A 188 -10.07 -2.60 -1.94
N ILE A 189 -10.34 -1.42 -2.50
CA ILE A 189 -11.39 -0.51 -2.04
C ILE A 189 -12.60 -0.57 -2.97
N PHE A 190 -12.38 -0.55 -4.29
CA PHE A 190 -13.43 -0.56 -5.30
C PHE A 190 -14.04 -1.96 -5.53
N VAL A 191 -13.45 -3.02 -4.96
CA VAL A 191 -14.05 -4.37 -5.00
C VAL A 191 -15.48 -4.40 -4.44
N TYR A 192 -15.83 -3.49 -3.52
CA TYR A 192 -17.15 -3.33 -2.91
C TYR A 192 -18.17 -2.59 -3.78
N LEU A 193 -17.74 -1.92 -4.85
CA LEU A 193 -18.60 -1.20 -5.77
C LEU A 193 -18.92 -2.04 -7.02
N PRO A 194 -19.92 -1.65 -7.81
CA PRO A 194 -20.18 -2.27 -9.12
C PRO A 194 -18.93 -2.18 -10.01
N ARG A 195 -18.70 -3.17 -10.88
CA ARG A 195 -17.53 -3.20 -11.77
C ARG A 195 -17.52 -2.03 -12.75
N GLU A 196 -18.67 -1.77 -13.35
CA GLU A 196 -18.94 -0.49 -14.01
C GLU A 196 -19.45 0.50 -12.95
N VAL A 197 -18.58 1.36 -12.44
CA VAL A 197 -18.91 2.27 -11.35
C VAL A 197 -19.76 3.42 -11.89
N PRO A 198 -21.03 3.59 -11.48
CA PRO A 198 -21.82 4.74 -11.92
C PRO A 198 -21.21 6.05 -11.40
N GLY A 199 -21.37 7.15 -12.15
CA GLY A 199 -20.77 8.44 -11.78
C GLY A 199 -21.16 8.95 -10.38
N SER A 200 -22.34 8.61 -9.88
CA SER A 200 -22.76 8.90 -8.50
C SER A 200 -21.96 8.15 -7.44
N TRP A 201 -21.67 6.86 -7.69
CA TRP A 201 -20.82 6.03 -6.83
C TRP A 201 -19.36 6.45 -6.92
N LEU A 202 -18.89 6.87 -8.09
CA LEU A 202 -17.55 7.44 -8.24
C LEU A 202 -17.42 8.72 -7.43
N LEU A 203 -18.38 9.65 -7.53
CA LEU A 203 -18.37 10.90 -6.77
C LEU A 203 -18.40 10.62 -5.26
N PHE A 204 -19.26 9.70 -4.81
CA PHE A 204 -19.27 9.23 -3.42
C PHE A 204 -17.91 8.70 -2.99
N GLY A 205 -17.29 7.83 -3.81
CA GLY A 205 -15.99 7.24 -3.53
C GLY A 205 -14.87 8.27 -3.43
N ILE A 206 -14.83 9.23 -4.36
CA ILE A 206 -13.88 10.35 -4.35
C ILE A 206 -14.04 11.17 -3.07
N LEU A 207 -15.27 11.59 -2.74
CA LEU A 207 -15.52 12.41 -1.55
C LEU A 207 -15.11 11.66 -0.27
N ALA A 208 -15.43 10.38 -0.18
CA ALA A 208 -15.07 9.54 0.96
C ALA A 208 -13.54 9.41 1.10
N LEU A 209 -12.84 9.09 0.00
CA LEU A 209 -11.39 8.92 0.00
C LEU A 209 -10.65 10.22 0.31
N VAL A 210 -11.08 11.34 -0.29
CA VAL A 210 -10.50 12.67 -0.03
C VAL A 210 -10.72 13.09 1.42
N ALA A 211 -11.91 12.85 1.98
CA ALA A 211 -12.21 13.16 3.38
C ALA A 211 -11.38 12.31 4.35
N MET A 212 -11.26 10.99 4.11
CA MET A 212 -10.44 10.09 4.91
C MET A 212 -8.96 10.43 4.82
N GLN A 213 -8.47 10.75 3.63
CA GLN A 213 -7.11 11.23 3.44
C GLN A 213 -6.89 12.53 4.22
N GLY A 214 -7.86 13.45 4.21
CA GLY A 214 -7.82 14.68 5.01
C GLY A 214 -7.66 14.40 6.50
N TYR A 215 -8.41 13.42 7.03
CA TYR A 215 -8.28 13.00 8.42
C TYR A 215 -6.89 12.39 8.73
N ILE A 216 -6.36 11.55 7.84
CA ILE A 216 -5.02 10.95 8.01
C ILE A 216 -3.94 12.04 8.03
N PHE A 217 -4.02 13.02 7.13
CA PHE A 217 -3.07 14.13 7.04
C PHE A 217 -3.20 15.09 8.21
N TYR A 218 -4.42 15.37 8.68
CA TYR A 218 -4.67 16.18 9.88
C TYR A 218 -4.00 15.59 11.12
N GLN A 219 -3.99 14.26 11.24
CA GLN A 219 -3.30 13.56 12.32
C GLN A 219 -1.79 13.38 12.07
N PHE A 220 -1.27 13.83 10.93
CA PHE A 220 0.07 13.53 10.44
C PHE A 220 0.39 12.02 10.53
N GLY A 221 -0.60 11.17 10.28
CA GLY A 221 -0.50 9.72 10.42
C GLY A 221 -0.56 9.16 11.86
N GLY A 222 -0.72 9.96 12.92
CA GLY A 222 -1.03 9.47 14.28
C GLY A 222 -0.07 8.38 14.82
N GLU A 223 -0.62 7.35 15.47
CA GLU A 223 0.17 6.17 15.95
C GLU A 223 0.88 5.44 14.81
N ILE A 224 0.30 5.47 13.61
CA ILE A 224 0.82 4.85 12.40
C ILE A 224 2.15 5.54 12.00
N GLN A 225 2.27 6.86 12.17
CA GLN A 225 3.49 7.61 11.90
C GLN A 225 4.64 7.25 12.85
N LYS A 226 4.35 6.91 14.11
CA LYS A 226 5.38 6.46 15.07
C LYS A 226 6.08 5.17 14.60
N ILE A 227 5.35 4.32 13.88
CA ILE A 227 5.90 3.11 13.26
C ILE A 227 6.86 3.49 12.11
N VAL A 228 6.51 4.47 11.27
CA VAL A 228 7.37 4.96 10.18
C VAL A 228 8.66 5.58 10.73
N THR A 229 8.53 6.52 11.67
CA THR A 229 9.67 7.28 12.21
C THR A 229 10.62 6.41 13.05
N SER A 230 10.14 5.28 13.60
CA SER A 230 10.98 4.36 14.39
C SER A 230 11.78 3.37 13.54
N LYS A 231 11.41 3.17 12.27
CA LYS A 231 11.97 2.09 11.44
C LYS A 231 13.10 2.55 10.51
N THR A 232 13.26 3.84 10.22
CA THR A 232 14.27 4.33 9.27
C THR A 232 14.54 5.83 9.51
N ASP A 233 15.79 6.29 9.32
CA ASP A 233 16.18 7.71 9.20
C ASP A 233 15.48 8.36 7.98
N THR A 234 14.17 8.56 8.11
CA THR A 234 13.23 9.04 7.07
C THR A 234 12.95 10.52 7.18
N THR A 235 13.63 11.21 8.11
CA THR A 235 13.56 12.66 8.28
C THR A 235 14.35 13.39 7.20
N ASP A 236 15.36 12.75 6.60
CA ASP A 236 16.11 13.33 5.48
C ASP A 236 15.31 13.21 4.17
N ILE A 237 14.90 14.37 3.65
CA ILE A 237 14.13 14.50 2.40
C ILE A 237 14.84 13.86 1.20
N ARG A 238 16.18 13.81 1.20
CA ARG A 238 16.99 13.25 0.11
C ARG A 238 16.91 11.74 0.10
N ALA A 239 17.03 11.12 1.28
CA ALA A 239 16.86 9.68 1.43
C ALA A 239 15.42 9.26 1.11
N ALA A 240 14.43 10.03 1.58
CA ALA A 240 13.02 9.83 1.24
C ALA A 240 12.78 9.86 -0.27
N THR A 241 13.37 10.84 -1.00
CA THR A 241 13.25 10.96 -2.46
C THR A 241 13.64 9.66 -3.19
N ILE A 242 14.76 9.05 -2.79
CA ILE A 242 15.31 7.87 -3.43
C ILE A 242 14.49 6.63 -3.12
N ILE A 243 14.09 6.48 -1.85
CA ILE A 243 13.23 5.37 -1.42
C ILE A 243 11.90 5.43 -2.17
N ASP A 244 11.26 6.61 -2.21
CA ASP A 244 9.98 6.80 -2.90
C ASP A 244 10.10 6.47 -4.39
N PHE A 245 11.15 6.97 -5.06
CA PHE A 245 11.38 6.74 -6.47
C PHE A 245 11.62 5.26 -6.80
N ILE A 246 12.49 4.58 -6.05
CA ILE A 246 12.77 3.15 -6.25
C ILE A 246 11.49 2.34 -6.05
N TYR A 247 10.71 2.66 -5.01
CA TYR A 247 9.47 1.95 -4.74
C TYR A 247 8.44 2.18 -5.85
N GLY A 248 8.24 3.42 -6.28
CA GLY A 248 7.37 3.74 -7.41
C GLY A 248 7.77 2.99 -8.68
N MET A 249 9.07 2.89 -8.97
CA MET A 249 9.58 2.18 -10.15
C MET A 249 9.27 0.68 -10.09
N VAL A 250 9.46 0.05 -8.93
CA VAL A 250 9.13 -1.37 -8.75
C VAL A 250 7.61 -1.58 -8.93
N LEU A 251 6.77 -0.73 -8.33
CA LEU A 251 5.32 -0.82 -8.51
C LEU A 251 4.88 -0.63 -9.96
N LEU A 252 5.53 0.28 -10.69
CA LEU A 252 5.27 0.52 -12.12
C LEU A 252 5.62 -0.72 -12.95
N VAL A 253 6.78 -1.34 -12.74
CA VAL A 253 7.16 -2.57 -13.47
C VAL A 253 6.12 -3.67 -13.27
N PHE A 254 5.63 -3.85 -12.03
CA PHE A 254 4.58 -4.84 -11.76
C PHE A 254 3.23 -4.46 -12.35
N LYS A 255 2.90 -3.16 -12.37
CA LYS A 255 1.68 -2.64 -12.98
C LYS A 255 1.64 -2.96 -14.47
N GLU A 256 2.74 -2.74 -15.20
CA GLU A 256 2.82 -3.03 -16.63
C GLU A 256 2.97 -4.52 -16.93
N ALA A 257 3.54 -5.30 -16.01
CA ALA A 257 3.71 -6.74 -16.19
C ALA A 257 2.42 -7.54 -15.99
N SER A 258 1.47 -7.05 -15.18
CA SER A 258 0.20 -7.76 -14.98
C SER A 258 -0.91 -6.95 -14.29
N ASP A 259 -2.14 -7.24 -14.71
CA ASP A 259 -3.37 -6.75 -14.08
C ASP A 259 -3.82 -7.53 -12.83
N MET A 260 -3.18 -8.65 -12.47
CA MET A 260 -3.55 -9.33 -11.23
C MET A 260 -3.02 -8.53 -10.04
N PRO A 261 -3.88 -8.17 -9.07
CA PRO A 261 -3.47 -7.52 -7.83
C PRO A 261 -2.36 -8.29 -7.13
N MET A 262 -1.35 -7.54 -6.70
CA MET A 262 -0.28 -8.05 -5.84
C MET A 262 -0.33 -7.34 -4.50
N SER A 263 0.34 -7.92 -3.51
CA SER A 263 0.52 -7.27 -2.22
C SER A 263 1.69 -6.29 -2.26
N THR A 264 1.37 -5.00 -2.16
CA THR A 264 2.37 -3.94 -2.07
C THR A 264 3.19 -4.02 -0.77
N THR A 265 2.64 -4.65 0.29
CA THR A 265 3.36 -4.95 1.54
C THR A 265 4.58 -5.85 1.32
N TRP A 266 4.45 -6.91 0.52
CA TRP A 266 5.58 -7.81 0.23
C TRP A 266 6.66 -7.11 -0.61
N VAL A 267 6.24 -6.28 -1.56
CA VAL A 267 7.17 -5.45 -2.35
C VAL A 267 7.93 -4.49 -1.43
N PHE A 268 7.24 -3.79 -0.53
CA PHE A 268 7.85 -2.88 0.43
C PHE A 268 8.88 -3.60 1.33
N LEU A 269 8.53 -4.76 1.87
CA LEU A 269 9.44 -5.57 2.68
C LEU A 269 10.66 -6.02 1.88
N GLY A 270 10.49 -6.36 0.60
CA GLY A 270 11.59 -6.65 -0.31
C GLY A 270 12.53 -5.46 -0.45
N ILE A 271 12.01 -4.25 -0.67
CA ILE A 271 12.83 -3.02 -0.79
C ILE A 271 13.58 -2.75 0.51
N LEU A 272 12.90 -2.82 1.66
CA LEU A 272 13.53 -2.60 2.96
C LEU A 272 14.63 -3.61 3.21
N ALA A 273 14.37 -4.89 2.97
CA ALA A 273 15.36 -5.94 3.11
C ALA A 273 16.56 -5.68 2.19
N GLY A 274 16.33 -5.35 0.92
CA GLY A 274 17.40 -5.07 -0.03
C GLY A 274 18.24 -3.85 0.36
N ARG A 275 17.60 -2.79 0.86
CA ARG A 275 18.27 -1.62 1.43
C ARG A 275 19.17 -2.02 2.60
N GLU A 276 18.64 -2.75 3.59
CA GLU A 276 19.41 -3.12 4.79
C GLU A 276 20.61 -4.00 4.44
N PHE A 277 20.46 -4.95 3.51
CA PHE A 277 21.58 -5.73 2.99
C PHE A 277 22.61 -4.85 2.28
N ALA A 278 22.19 -3.94 1.40
CA ALA A 278 23.11 -3.03 0.73
C ALA A 278 23.88 -2.14 1.73
N LEU A 279 23.19 -1.60 2.74
CA LEU A 279 23.82 -0.80 3.80
C LEU A 279 24.87 -1.61 4.59
N SER A 280 24.56 -2.86 4.92
CA SER A 280 25.46 -3.74 5.67
C SER A 280 26.79 -4.02 4.95
N THR A 281 26.83 -3.88 3.62
CA THR A 281 28.07 -4.07 2.85
C THR A 281 29.03 -2.89 2.93
N PHE A 282 28.57 -1.69 3.30
CA PHE A 282 29.38 -0.46 3.33
C PHE A 282 29.60 0.09 4.73
N LEU A 283 28.73 -0.22 5.69
CA LEU A 283 28.86 0.19 7.07
C LEU A 283 29.62 -0.89 7.85
N ALA A 284 30.84 -0.55 8.28
CA ALA A 284 31.76 -1.48 8.96
C ALA A 284 31.19 -2.05 10.28
N ASP A 285 30.23 -1.36 10.90
CA ASP A 285 29.65 -1.72 12.21
C ASP A 285 28.35 -2.55 12.12
N THR A 286 27.89 -2.92 10.92
CA THR A 286 26.66 -3.71 10.75
C THR A 286 26.96 -5.20 10.59
N ASP A 287 26.59 -6.00 11.58
CA ASP A 287 26.66 -7.47 11.50
C ASP A 287 25.64 -8.01 10.48
N ALA A 288 26.13 -8.72 9.46
CA ALA A 288 25.30 -9.37 8.45
C ALA A 288 24.29 -10.36 9.06
N ARG A 289 24.63 -11.00 10.20
CA ARG A 289 23.69 -11.87 10.93
C ARG A 289 22.57 -11.07 11.57
N ALA A 290 22.87 -9.91 12.16
CA ALA A 290 21.86 -9.02 12.72
C ALA A 290 20.90 -8.51 11.64
N THR A 291 21.43 -8.11 10.48
CA THR A 291 20.65 -7.69 9.30
C THR A 291 19.71 -8.79 8.83
N THR A 292 20.25 -10.01 8.65
CA THR A 292 19.48 -11.18 8.24
C THR A 292 18.36 -11.50 9.24
N ARG A 293 18.65 -11.45 10.55
CA ARG A 293 17.66 -11.71 11.61
C ARG A 293 16.53 -10.67 11.59
N LYS A 294 16.84 -9.40 11.36
CA LYS A 294 15.85 -8.32 11.25
C LYS A 294 14.92 -8.55 10.05
N VAL A 295 15.49 -8.82 8.88
CA VAL A 295 14.73 -9.13 7.64
C VAL A 295 13.84 -10.35 7.82
N LEU A 296 14.36 -11.46 8.36
CA LEU A 296 13.57 -12.66 8.63
C LEU A 296 12.46 -12.42 9.65
N SER A 297 12.69 -11.58 10.66
CA SER A 297 11.66 -11.23 11.64
C SER A 297 10.51 -10.44 11.00
N ASP A 298 10.83 -9.45 10.16
CA ASP A 298 9.82 -8.63 9.49
C ASP A 298 9.05 -9.47 8.43
N ALA A 299 9.75 -10.33 7.67
CA ALA A 299 9.11 -11.28 6.75
C ALA A 299 8.22 -12.32 7.47
N GLY A 300 8.67 -12.83 8.63
CA GLY A 300 7.89 -13.78 9.43
C GLY A 300 6.61 -13.18 9.99
N LYS A 301 6.63 -11.91 10.41
CA LYS A 301 5.43 -11.17 10.84
C LYS A 301 4.44 -11.00 9.69
N ALA A 302 4.92 -10.60 8.51
CA ALA A 302 4.08 -10.45 7.33
C ALA A 302 3.49 -11.80 6.86
N PHE A 303 4.27 -12.88 6.94
CA PHE A 303 3.80 -14.23 6.66
C PHE A 303 2.72 -14.67 7.65
N ALA A 304 2.87 -14.40 8.95
CA ALA A 304 1.83 -14.67 9.93
C ALA A 304 0.54 -13.90 9.61
N GLY A 305 0.64 -12.62 9.22
CA GLY A 305 -0.48 -11.82 8.75
C GLY A 305 -1.17 -12.40 7.50
N LEU A 306 -0.38 -12.92 6.56
CA LEU A 306 -0.89 -13.63 5.38
C LEU A 306 -1.66 -14.90 5.76
N VAL A 307 -1.12 -15.72 6.67
CA VAL A 307 -1.81 -16.94 7.16
C VAL A 307 -3.14 -16.58 7.81
N VAL A 308 -3.17 -15.57 8.68
CA VAL A 308 -4.42 -15.08 9.29
C VAL A 308 -5.41 -14.63 8.21
N SER A 309 -4.94 -13.93 7.19
CA SER A 309 -5.77 -13.46 6.08
C SER A 309 -6.41 -14.62 5.30
N ILE A 310 -5.64 -15.67 4.99
CA ILE A 310 -6.12 -16.87 4.30
C ILE A 310 -7.14 -17.62 5.17
N VAL A 311 -6.82 -17.82 6.46
CA VAL A 311 -7.73 -18.50 7.41
C VAL A 311 -9.07 -17.76 7.51
N LEU A 312 -9.05 -16.42 7.61
CA LEU A 312 -10.28 -15.64 7.62
C LEU A 312 -11.04 -15.76 6.30
N ALA A 313 -10.36 -15.65 5.16
CA ALA A 313 -11.02 -15.67 3.85
C ALA A 313 -11.73 -17.00 3.53
N PHE A 314 -11.15 -18.14 3.92
CA PHE A 314 -11.78 -19.46 3.73
C PHE A 314 -12.70 -19.85 4.88
N GLY A 315 -12.38 -19.46 6.12
CA GLY A 315 -13.15 -19.80 7.30
C GLY A 315 -14.48 -19.04 7.38
N MET A 316 -14.51 -17.77 6.94
CA MET A 316 -15.70 -16.93 7.03
C MET A 316 -16.89 -17.45 6.20
N PRO A 317 -16.73 -17.83 4.91
CA PRO A 317 -17.82 -18.44 4.14
C PRO A 317 -18.33 -19.75 4.76
N TRP A 318 -17.43 -20.60 5.27
CA TRP A 318 -17.78 -21.86 5.92
C TRP A 318 -18.57 -21.63 7.23
N LEU A 319 -18.12 -20.69 8.07
CA LEU A 319 -18.82 -20.28 9.29
C LEU A 319 -20.21 -19.72 8.98
N ALA A 320 -20.32 -18.88 7.95
CA ALA A 320 -21.60 -18.29 7.56
C ALA A 320 -22.60 -19.35 7.09
N GLN A 321 -22.15 -20.33 6.30
CA GLN A 321 -22.99 -21.47 5.90
C GLN A 321 -23.41 -22.33 7.09
N THR A 322 -22.53 -22.54 8.07
CA THR A 322 -22.82 -23.40 9.22
C THR A 322 -23.76 -22.75 10.22
N LEU A 323 -23.70 -21.42 10.39
CA LEU A 323 -24.49 -20.68 11.39
C LEU A 323 -25.82 -20.14 10.84
N PHE A 324 -25.90 -19.88 9.53
CA PHE A 324 -27.03 -19.19 8.90
C PHE A 324 -27.57 -19.87 7.63
N GLY A 325 -26.97 -20.98 7.21
CA GLY A 325 -27.46 -21.84 6.11
C GLY A 325 -28.34 -22.96 6.62
#